data_AF-A0A534H4H6-F1
#
_entry.id   AF-A0A534H4H6-F1
#
_cell.length_a   1.000
_cell.length_b   1.000
_cell.length_c   1.000
_cell.angle_alpha   90.00
_cell.angle_beta   90.00
_cell.angle_gamma   90.00
#
_symmetry.space_group_name_H-M   'P 1'
#
loop_
_entity.id
_entity.type
_entity.pdbx_description
1 polymer ?
#
loop_
_entity_poly.entity_id
_entity_poly.type
_entity_poly.pdbx_seq_one_letter_code
_entity_poly.pdbx_strand_id
1 'polypeptide(L)'
;MRSPSQWLLLGVALAAIAARPTIAADLRDLYFGEALYQAYQGQYFDALERLDAELAQHRRLDEPELDSLQHHIRQADFSVGDFELRYRMHLRAGRAIRAVLEADVDQPVKNEAAFRLARIEFQKGQSEDALHALERIHGTVPEGIKDDIEFLRANVYLALGRPADAVEVLRRLQGAESLKGFAAYNLGIALLQADHTPDALRQLDKAGQIESREIPTAAIRDKSNMVLGSIMLQSADYGHAQQAFDRVRLEGPYSNRALLSTGWAEVSAHDYEKALVPWGMLIGRDATDAAVQEAKLALPFAYSRLQLYGRAALLYGQALDSFGKELEKVDASVRSIRAGNFLKALVREEIKQDNLWVVRLRTLPDTPETFYLTDLMASNDFQAALQNYLDMEDLRRRLIAWQNGFDAFEDLMRLRRANYTPLLPQVDARFRELDSQMRVRVEQRDHLQKRLQDLLTAPRPALLATTDERLALERLRQIEKTLGHSRGGNGALCAEVQRLQGVLTWRLYTEYPERLTQAHEHLHELSQDVRMLQEQYTAFVRARQAAVHSYAGYDQSISRLRTRVGDARERVDTLLARQGHIIEAVAIDELRTRRERLEAYQVQARYAVADSYDRALKEHAGGGTP
;
A
#
# COMPACT_ATOMS: atom_id res chain seq x y z
N MET A 1 39.50 14.77 21.10
CA MET A 1 38.26 14.93 21.90
C MET A 1 37.41 16.02 21.25
N ARG A 2 36.49 15.65 20.36
CA ARG A 2 35.43 16.56 19.87
C ARG A 2 34.21 16.36 20.79
N SER A 3 33.53 17.45 21.13
CA SER A 3 32.26 17.44 21.86
C SER A 3 31.23 16.56 21.14
N PRO A 4 30.70 15.49 21.76
CA PRO A 4 29.75 14.57 21.13
C PRO A 4 28.29 15.00 21.26
N SER A 5 28.01 16.28 21.58
CA SER A 5 26.66 16.84 21.77
C SER A 5 25.78 16.89 20.50
N GLN A 6 26.17 16.22 19.41
CA GLN A 6 25.44 16.20 18.14
C GLN A 6 25.01 14.80 17.66
N TRP A 7 25.29 13.72 18.42
CA TRP A 7 24.96 12.34 18.01
C TRP A 7 23.80 11.69 18.76
N LEU A 8 23.12 12.44 19.61
CA LEU A 8 21.86 12.04 20.24
C LEU A 8 20.75 12.75 19.49
N LEU A 9 20.17 12.18 18.44
CA LEU A 9 18.77 12.43 18.04
C LEU A 9 18.27 11.49 16.93
N LEU A 10 17.04 11.02 17.13
CA LEU A 10 16.02 10.62 16.15
C LEU A 10 16.24 9.36 15.30
N GLY A 11 16.15 8.20 15.96
CA GLY A 11 15.54 7.01 15.36
C GLY A 11 14.08 6.93 15.79
N VAL A 12 13.16 7.46 14.98
CA VAL A 12 11.71 7.27 15.16
C VAL A 12 11.43 5.78 14.95
N ALA A 13 11.12 5.06 16.02
CA ALA A 13 10.59 3.71 15.91
C ALA A 13 9.15 3.83 15.37
N LEU A 14 8.97 3.59 14.07
CA LEU A 14 7.64 3.29 13.53
C LEU A 14 7.20 1.96 14.16
N ALA A 15 6.31 2.03 15.15
CA ALA A 15 5.53 0.88 15.54
C ALA A 15 4.74 0.42 14.31
N ALA A 16 5.05 -0.78 13.82
CA ALA A 16 4.18 -1.50 12.89
C ALA A 16 2.93 -1.89 13.67
N ILE A 17 1.93 -1.01 13.69
CA ILE A 17 0.59 -1.36 14.17
C ILE A 17 0.08 -2.39 13.16
N ALA A 18 -0.02 -3.63 13.61
CA ALA A 18 -0.77 -4.66 12.92
C ALA A 18 -2.18 -4.11 12.69
N ALA A 19 -2.53 -3.85 11.43
CA ALA A 19 -3.89 -3.54 11.05
C ALA A 19 -4.74 -4.72 11.51
N ARG A 20 -5.53 -4.54 12.58
CA ARG A 20 -6.59 -5.49 12.88
C ARG A 20 -7.51 -5.50 11.66
N PRO A 21 -7.82 -6.67 11.10
CA PRO A 21 -8.73 -6.74 9.97
C PRO A 21 -10.09 -6.29 10.47
N THR A 22 -10.51 -5.08 10.11
CA THR A 22 -11.92 -4.80 9.95
C THR A 22 -12.34 -5.63 8.75
N ILE A 23 -12.74 -6.88 9.00
CA ILE A 23 -13.53 -7.64 8.03
C ILE A 23 -14.70 -6.71 7.72
N ALA A 24 -14.71 -6.16 6.49
CA ALA A 24 -15.86 -5.43 5.99
C ALA A 24 -17.02 -6.42 6.07
N ALA A 25 -17.92 -6.21 7.04
CA ALA A 25 -18.94 -7.18 7.43
C ALA A 25 -20.01 -7.39 6.33
N ASP A 26 -19.90 -6.71 5.19
CA ASP A 26 -20.73 -6.92 4.03
C ASP A 26 -19.97 -6.42 2.78
N LEU A 27 -19.28 -7.33 2.09
CA LEU A 27 -18.47 -6.98 0.90
C LEU A 27 -19.40 -6.98 -0.31
N ARG A 28 -20.08 -5.84 -0.52
CA ARG A 28 -21.10 -5.67 -1.57
C ARG A 28 -20.53 -5.30 -2.93
N ASP A 29 -19.24 -4.97 -2.97
CA ASP A 29 -18.51 -4.65 -4.19
C ASP A 29 -17.20 -5.43 -4.26
N LEU A 30 -17.04 -6.23 -5.33
CA LEU A 30 -15.88 -7.12 -5.51
C LEU A 30 -14.59 -6.34 -5.77
N TYR A 31 -14.65 -5.27 -6.56
CA TYR A 31 -13.47 -4.51 -6.98
C TYR A 31 -12.88 -3.70 -5.82
N PHE A 32 -13.73 -3.13 -4.98
CA PHE A 32 -13.34 -2.52 -3.71
C PHE A 32 -12.67 -3.54 -2.79
N GLY A 33 -13.22 -4.76 -2.69
CA GLY A 33 -12.60 -5.85 -1.93
C GLY A 33 -11.24 -6.26 -2.46
N GLU A 34 -11.06 -6.32 -3.78
CA GLU A 34 -9.78 -6.63 -4.41
C GLU A 34 -8.72 -5.55 -4.12
N ALA A 35 -9.08 -4.27 -4.22
CA ALA A 35 -8.18 -3.17 -3.87
C ALA A 35 -7.74 -3.25 -2.40
N LEU A 36 -8.68 -3.51 -1.48
CA LEU A 36 -8.36 -3.74 -0.06
C LEU A 36 -7.45 -4.96 0.14
N TYR A 37 -7.71 -6.06 -0.58
CA TYR A 37 -6.89 -7.27 -0.50
C TYR A 37 -5.43 -6.98 -0.88
N GLN A 38 -5.20 -6.26 -1.99
CA GLN A 38 -3.86 -5.86 -2.40
C GLN A 38 -3.19 -4.94 -1.39
N ALA A 39 -3.94 -3.99 -0.82
CA ALA A 39 -3.43 -3.12 0.23
C ALA A 39 -3.03 -3.91 1.50
N TYR A 40 -3.80 -4.94 1.87
CA TYR A 40 -3.45 -5.82 2.99
C TYR A 40 -2.21 -6.68 2.73
N GLN A 41 -1.88 -6.95 1.47
CA GLN A 41 -0.60 -7.57 1.08
C GLN A 41 0.57 -6.57 1.03
N GLY A 42 0.33 -5.28 1.27
CA GLY A 42 1.32 -4.22 1.16
C GLY A 42 1.55 -3.72 -0.28
N GLN A 43 0.76 -4.17 -1.24
CA GLN A 43 0.82 -3.75 -2.65
C GLN A 43 0.02 -2.45 -2.86
N TYR A 44 0.45 -1.38 -2.19
CA TYR A 44 -0.31 -0.13 -2.14
C TYR A 44 -0.46 0.57 -3.49
N PHE A 45 0.52 0.44 -4.38
CA PHE A 45 0.40 1.01 -5.73
C PHE A 45 -0.66 0.30 -6.57
N ASP A 46 -0.69 -1.04 -6.54
CA ASP A 46 -1.69 -1.83 -7.27
C ASP A 46 -3.10 -1.55 -6.72
N ALA A 47 -3.23 -1.50 -5.38
CA ALA A 47 -4.46 -1.14 -4.71
C ALA A 47 -4.94 0.27 -5.11
N LEU A 48 -4.02 1.24 -5.15
CA LEU A 48 -4.29 2.61 -5.56
C LEU A 48 -4.74 2.68 -7.01
N GLU A 49 -4.00 2.05 -7.93
CA GLU A 49 -4.30 2.04 -9.37
C GLU A 49 -5.71 1.51 -9.64
N ARG A 50 -6.05 0.38 -9.02
CA ARG A 50 -7.37 -0.24 -9.17
C ARG A 50 -8.47 0.62 -8.60
N LEU A 51 -8.31 1.11 -7.37
CA LEU A 51 -9.36 1.89 -6.71
C LEU A 51 -9.55 3.26 -7.37
N ASP A 52 -8.47 3.93 -7.80
CA ASP A 52 -8.56 5.18 -8.57
C ASP A 52 -9.28 4.93 -9.92
N ALA A 53 -9.04 3.79 -10.57
CA ALA A 53 -9.72 3.42 -11.81
C ALA A 53 -11.22 3.19 -11.61
N GLU A 54 -11.61 2.42 -10.58
CA GLU A 54 -13.02 2.18 -10.24
C GLU A 54 -13.75 3.47 -9.88
N LEU A 55 -13.17 4.32 -9.03
CA LEU A 55 -13.73 5.62 -8.69
C LEU A 55 -13.90 6.52 -9.92
N ALA A 56 -12.93 6.50 -10.84
CA ALA A 56 -13.02 7.27 -12.08
C ALA A 56 -14.12 6.75 -13.01
N GLN A 57 -14.39 5.44 -13.02
CA GLN A 57 -15.49 4.84 -13.78
C GLN A 57 -16.83 5.18 -13.14
N HIS A 58 -16.97 4.95 -11.84
CA HIS A 58 -18.18 5.25 -11.06
C HIS A 58 -18.66 6.69 -11.26
N ARG A 59 -17.74 7.66 -11.18
CA ARG A 59 -18.04 9.09 -11.37
C ARG A 59 -18.48 9.48 -12.79
N ARG A 60 -18.30 8.60 -13.78
CA ARG A 60 -18.72 8.81 -15.18
C ARG A 60 -20.03 8.11 -15.52
N LEU A 61 -20.59 7.32 -14.61
CA LEU A 61 -21.87 6.66 -14.82
C LEU A 61 -23.00 7.70 -14.82
N ASP A 62 -23.97 7.51 -15.70
CA ASP A 62 -25.17 8.35 -15.74
C ASP A 62 -26.06 8.12 -14.50
N GLU A 63 -26.07 6.88 -13.98
CA GLU A 63 -26.85 6.45 -12.79
C GLU A 63 -25.91 5.79 -11.74
N PRO A 64 -25.08 6.57 -11.02
CA PRO A 64 -24.10 6.04 -10.07
C PRO A 64 -24.75 5.34 -8.87
N GLU A 65 -26.01 5.62 -8.56
CA GLU A 65 -26.74 5.03 -7.43
C GLU A 65 -26.96 3.52 -7.57
N LEU A 66 -26.98 3.01 -8.81
CA LEU A 66 -27.15 1.59 -9.10
C LEU A 66 -25.84 0.80 -9.04
N ASP A 67 -24.71 1.49 -8.94
CA ASP A 67 -23.40 0.87 -8.94
C ASP A 67 -23.07 0.25 -7.57
N SER A 68 -22.42 -0.92 -7.56
CA SER A 68 -22.09 -1.63 -6.32
C SER A 68 -21.15 -0.81 -5.43
N LEU A 69 -20.24 -0.03 -6.03
CA LEU A 69 -19.32 0.86 -5.32
C LEU A 69 -20.03 1.97 -4.54
N GLN A 70 -21.26 2.35 -4.91
CA GLN A 70 -22.03 3.39 -4.22
C GLN A 70 -22.15 3.12 -2.71
N HIS A 71 -22.28 1.85 -2.32
CA HIS A 71 -22.36 1.42 -0.92
C HIS A 71 -21.07 1.71 -0.14
N HIS A 72 -19.94 1.79 -0.83
CA HIS A 72 -18.60 1.96 -0.27
C HIS A 72 -17.94 3.27 -0.69
N ILE A 73 -18.61 4.17 -1.41
CA ILE A 73 -17.97 5.33 -2.06
C ILE A 73 -17.15 6.20 -1.09
N ARG A 74 -17.69 6.48 0.11
CA ARG A 74 -16.98 7.24 1.15
C ARG A 74 -15.75 6.49 1.69
N GLN A 75 -15.86 5.17 1.85
CA GLN A 75 -14.77 4.33 2.30
C GLN A 75 -13.70 4.19 1.21
N ALA A 76 -14.10 4.11 -0.06
CA ALA A 76 -13.22 4.07 -1.22
C ALA A 76 -12.41 5.36 -1.36
N ASP A 77 -13.06 6.53 -1.33
CA ASP A 77 -12.37 7.83 -1.36
C ASP A 77 -11.38 7.98 -0.19
N PHE A 78 -11.75 7.50 1.00
CA PHE A 78 -10.86 7.49 2.16
C PHE A 78 -9.67 6.52 1.98
N SER A 79 -9.93 5.33 1.43
CA SER A 79 -8.92 4.28 1.24
C SER A 79 -7.88 4.67 0.20
N VAL A 80 -8.27 5.40 -0.85
CA VAL A 80 -7.31 6.03 -1.79
C VAL A 80 -6.33 6.92 -1.04
N GLY A 81 -6.80 7.78 -0.14
CA GLY A 81 -5.93 8.61 0.69
C GLY A 81 -4.98 7.80 1.57
N ASP A 82 -5.44 6.68 2.14
CA ASP A 82 -4.58 5.77 2.92
C ASP A 82 -3.53 5.08 2.02
N PHE A 83 -3.91 4.62 0.84
CA PHE A 83 -2.99 3.96 -0.09
C PHE A 83 -1.96 4.94 -0.63
N GLU A 84 -2.36 6.16 -0.98
CA GLU A 84 -1.44 7.24 -1.36
C GLU A 84 -0.44 7.55 -0.25
N LEU A 85 -0.88 7.55 1.01
CA LEU A 85 -0.01 7.74 2.16
C LEU A 85 0.99 6.59 2.30
N ARG A 86 0.52 5.35 2.25
CA ARG A 86 1.38 4.17 2.39
C ARG A 86 2.34 4.01 1.22
N TYR A 87 1.96 4.49 0.04
CA TYR A 87 2.83 4.65 -1.14
C TYR A 87 3.63 5.98 -1.13
N ARG A 88 3.63 6.73 -0.01
CA ARG A 88 4.44 7.94 0.21
C ARG A 88 4.19 9.09 -0.77
N MET A 89 2.99 9.15 -1.36
CA MET A 89 2.50 10.28 -2.14
C MET A 89 1.98 11.40 -1.23
N HIS A 90 2.82 11.87 -0.31
CA HIS A 90 2.42 12.75 0.79
C HIS A 90 1.74 14.07 0.35
N LEU A 91 2.01 14.56 -0.85
CA LEU A 91 1.36 15.76 -1.41
C LEU A 91 -0.10 15.53 -1.82
N ARG A 92 -0.42 14.34 -2.34
CA ARG A 92 -1.79 14.00 -2.75
C ARG A 92 -2.59 13.53 -1.54
N ALA A 93 -1.99 12.64 -0.72
CA ALA A 93 -2.55 12.19 0.54
C ALA A 93 -2.83 13.36 1.50
N GLY A 94 -1.89 14.29 1.65
CA GLY A 94 -2.09 15.47 2.49
C GLY A 94 -3.25 16.36 2.02
N ARG A 95 -3.47 16.49 0.70
CA ARG A 95 -4.63 17.22 0.16
C ARG A 95 -5.94 16.48 0.40
N ALA A 96 -5.96 15.17 0.19
CA ALA A 96 -7.14 14.33 0.45
C ALA A 96 -7.53 14.36 1.93
N ILE A 97 -6.55 14.21 2.83
CA ILE A 97 -6.76 14.26 4.29
C ILE A 97 -7.25 15.64 4.73
N ARG A 98 -6.68 16.74 4.20
CA ARG A 98 -7.20 18.09 4.46
C ARG A 98 -8.64 18.25 3.98
N ALA A 99 -9.00 17.70 2.82
CA ALA A 99 -10.38 17.72 2.34
C ALA A 99 -11.35 16.99 3.29
N VAL A 100 -10.94 15.84 3.85
CA VAL A 100 -11.73 15.11 4.86
C VAL A 100 -11.87 15.93 6.16
N LEU A 101 -10.82 16.64 6.57
CA LEU A 101 -10.86 17.50 7.76
C LEU A 101 -11.82 18.67 7.62
N GLU A 102 -11.99 19.21 6.40
CA GLU A 102 -12.92 20.30 6.10
C GLU A 102 -14.34 19.82 5.70
N ALA A 103 -14.52 18.52 5.44
CA ALA A 103 -15.81 17.94 5.06
C ALA A 103 -16.77 17.82 6.25
N ASP A 104 -18.08 17.72 5.96
CA ASP A 104 -19.11 17.42 6.96
C ASP A 104 -19.16 15.90 7.23
N VAL A 105 -18.19 15.43 8.01
CA VAL A 105 -18.05 14.02 8.43
C VAL A 105 -17.99 13.90 9.95
N ASP A 106 -18.31 12.73 10.47
CA ASP A 106 -18.33 12.45 11.91
C ASP A 106 -16.98 12.73 12.57
N GLN A 107 -17.02 13.24 13.81
CA GLN A 107 -15.81 13.65 14.54
C GLN A 107 -14.74 12.55 14.70
N PRO A 108 -15.08 11.26 14.95
CA PRO A 108 -14.07 10.20 15.01
C PRO A 108 -13.29 10.04 13.70
N VAL A 109 -13.93 10.25 12.55
CA VAL A 109 -13.28 10.21 11.22
C VAL A 109 -12.34 11.40 11.05
N LYS A 110 -12.75 12.60 11.48
CA LYS A 110 -11.87 13.79 11.49
C LYS A 110 -10.66 13.61 12.40
N ASN A 111 -10.86 13.01 13.57
CA ASN A 111 -9.78 12.73 14.52
C ASN A 111 -8.76 11.74 13.95
N GLU A 112 -9.23 10.69 13.27
CA GLU A 112 -8.35 9.74 12.60
C GLU A 112 -7.58 10.40 11.43
N ALA A 113 -8.25 11.23 10.63
CA ALA A 113 -7.64 12.01 9.56
C ALA A 113 -6.56 12.97 10.09
N ALA A 114 -6.84 13.68 11.19
CA ALA A 114 -5.92 14.60 11.85
C ALA A 114 -4.68 13.86 12.41
N PHE A 115 -4.87 12.71 13.07
CA PHE A 115 -3.78 11.87 13.54
C PHE A 115 -2.88 11.39 12.38
N ARG A 116 -3.48 10.97 11.26
CA ARG A 116 -2.73 10.56 10.06
C ARG A 116 -1.94 11.72 9.46
N LEU A 117 -2.54 12.91 9.36
CA LEU A 117 -1.84 14.11 8.91
C LEU A 117 -0.64 14.42 9.81
N ALA A 118 -0.83 14.39 11.13
CA ALA A 118 0.25 14.62 12.08
C ALA A 118 1.42 13.66 11.89
N ARG A 119 1.14 12.37 11.66
CA ARG A 119 2.18 11.37 11.38
C ARG A 119 2.96 11.71 10.11
N ILE A 120 2.29 12.14 9.05
CA ILE A 120 2.93 12.53 7.78
C ILE A 120 3.87 13.71 8.00
N GLU A 121 3.36 14.78 8.60
CA GLU A 121 4.14 16.00 8.78
C GLU A 121 5.33 15.74 9.73
N PHE A 122 5.14 14.91 10.77
CA PHE A 122 6.25 14.51 11.65
C PHE A 122 7.32 13.69 10.92
N GLN A 123 6.93 12.76 10.04
CA GLN A 123 7.87 11.97 9.23
C GLN A 123 8.70 12.83 8.26
N LYS A 124 8.15 13.96 7.79
CA LYS A 124 8.87 14.93 6.96
C LYS A 124 9.77 15.88 7.75
N GLY A 125 9.80 15.76 9.09
CA GLY A 125 10.50 16.71 9.96
C GLY A 125 9.75 18.03 10.16
N GLN A 126 8.49 18.13 9.74
CA GLN A 126 7.63 19.30 9.91
C GLN A 126 6.88 19.21 11.25
N SER A 127 7.64 19.31 12.36
CA SER A 127 7.11 19.08 13.70
C SER A 127 6.07 20.11 14.14
N GLU A 128 6.13 21.36 13.64
CA GLU A 128 5.12 22.39 13.92
C GLU A 128 3.78 22.06 13.27
N ASP A 129 3.79 21.72 11.98
CA ASP A 129 2.60 21.30 11.23
C ASP A 129 1.98 20.03 11.84
N ALA A 130 2.83 19.11 12.30
CA ALA A 130 2.39 17.91 13.01
C ALA A 130 1.66 18.25 14.31
N LEU A 131 2.17 19.22 15.08
CA LEU A 131 1.50 19.67 16.30
C LEU A 131 0.16 20.31 16.00
N HIS A 132 0.08 21.19 14.99
CA HIS A 132 -1.18 21.80 14.57
C HIS A 132 -2.22 20.76 14.12
N ALA A 133 -1.80 19.71 13.41
CA ALA A 133 -2.68 18.60 13.06
C ALA A 133 -3.19 17.87 14.32
N LEU A 134 -2.33 17.63 15.33
CA LEU A 134 -2.73 17.00 16.59
C LEU A 134 -3.66 17.89 17.44
N GLU A 135 -3.56 19.21 17.34
CA GLU A 135 -4.44 20.16 18.04
C GLU A 135 -5.87 20.18 17.47
N ARG A 136 -6.06 19.71 16.23
CA ARG A 136 -7.39 19.55 15.62
C ARG A 136 -8.15 18.32 16.13
N ILE A 137 -7.50 17.44 16.89
CA ILE A 137 -8.14 16.25 17.47
C ILE A 137 -8.92 16.66 18.71
N HIS A 138 -10.25 16.48 18.69
CA HIS A 138 -11.12 16.83 19.80
C HIS A 138 -12.35 15.91 19.90
N GLY A 139 -13.01 15.92 21.06
CA GLY A 139 -14.20 15.10 21.30
C GLY A 139 -13.86 13.60 21.43
N THR A 140 -14.73 12.74 20.91
CA THR A 140 -14.57 11.28 21.03
C THR A 140 -13.47 10.78 20.09
N VAL A 141 -12.38 10.28 20.67
CA VAL A 141 -11.26 9.65 19.95
C VAL A 141 -11.47 8.13 19.91
N PRO A 142 -11.26 7.45 18.76
CA PRO A 142 -11.30 6.00 18.71
C PRO A 142 -10.26 5.38 19.66
N GLU A 143 -10.68 4.41 20.49
CA GLU A 143 -9.81 3.79 21.51
C GLU A 143 -8.56 3.12 20.91
N GLY A 144 -8.65 2.62 19.67
CA GLY A 144 -7.51 1.99 18.99
C GLY A 144 -6.35 2.92 18.63
N ILE A 145 -6.53 4.26 18.63
CA ILE A 145 -5.50 5.23 18.26
C ILE A 145 -5.16 6.22 19.38
N LYS A 146 -5.87 6.14 20.50
CA LYS A 146 -5.81 7.12 21.60
C LYS A 146 -4.42 7.24 22.21
N ASP A 147 -3.80 6.09 22.53
CA ASP A 147 -2.45 6.06 23.10
C ASP A 147 -1.40 6.48 22.05
N ASP A 148 -1.60 6.13 20.78
CA ASP A 148 -0.68 6.46 19.70
C ASP A 148 -0.67 7.97 19.37
N ILE A 149 -1.83 8.64 19.49
CA ILE A 149 -1.95 10.11 19.34
C ILE A 149 -1.09 10.80 20.38
N GLU A 150 -1.23 10.42 21.65
CA GLU A 150 -0.49 11.03 22.74
C GLU A 150 1.00 10.67 22.69
N PHE A 151 1.34 9.45 22.27
CA PHE A 151 2.72 9.07 22.04
C PHE A 151 3.37 9.90 20.92
N LEU A 152 2.66 10.11 19.80
CA LEU A 152 3.12 10.99 18.73
C LEU A 152 3.25 12.43 19.21
N ARG A 153 2.29 12.94 19.98
CA ARG A 153 2.33 14.29 20.57
C ARG A 153 3.57 14.49 21.43
N ALA A 154 3.90 13.52 22.28
CA ALA A 154 5.12 13.56 23.08
C ALA A 154 6.40 13.60 22.23
N ASN A 155 6.46 12.80 21.15
CA ASN A 155 7.61 12.81 20.24
C ASN A 155 7.74 14.13 19.47
N VAL A 156 6.61 14.73 19.07
CA VAL A 156 6.55 16.06 18.46
C VAL A 156 7.07 17.12 19.43
N TYR A 157 6.66 17.08 20.71
CA TYR A 157 7.19 17.99 21.72
C TYR A 157 8.71 17.85 21.91
N LEU A 158 9.25 16.63 21.94
CA LEU A 158 10.70 16.42 22.00
C LEU A 158 11.43 17.01 20.79
N ALA A 159 10.88 16.82 19.58
CA ALA A 159 11.46 17.38 18.36
C ALA A 159 11.42 18.92 18.32
N LEU A 160 10.40 19.53 18.92
CA LEU A 160 10.25 20.98 19.05
C LEU A 160 11.06 21.58 20.22
N GLY A 161 11.85 20.79 20.94
CA GLY A 161 12.59 21.27 22.11
C GLY A 161 11.70 21.65 23.29
N ARG A 162 10.53 21.01 23.43
CA ARG A 162 9.56 21.18 24.53
C ARG A 162 9.52 19.94 25.45
N PRO A 163 10.63 19.57 26.12
CA PRO A 163 10.71 18.32 26.85
C PRO A 163 9.79 18.26 28.09
N ALA A 164 9.49 19.40 28.72
CA ALA A 164 8.57 19.46 29.86
C ALA A 164 7.15 18.99 29.49
N ASP A 165 6.62 19.43 28.34
CA ASP A 165 5.31 19.00 27.85
C ASP A 165 5.31 17.51 27.49
N ALA A 166 6.41 17.02 26.90
CA ALA A 166 6.57 15.60 26.60
C ALA A 166 6.55 14.74 27.89
N VAL A 167 7.20 15.20 28.97
CA VAL A 167 7.20 14.50 30.26
C VAL A 167 5.79 14.33 30.81
N GLU A 168 4.93 15.35 30.74
CA GLU A 168 3.55 15.26 31.22
C GLU A 168 2.74 14.20 30.49
N VAL A 169 2.86 14.17 29.15
CA VAL A 169 2.14 13.21 28.30
C VAL A 169 2.66 11.79 28.54
N LEU A 170 3.98 11.59 28.51
CA LEU A 170 4.62 10.27 28.63
C LEU A 170 4.41 9.63 30.01
N ARG A 171 4.25 10.42 31.07
CA ARG A 171 3.89 9.89 32.41
C ARG A 171 2.53 9.20 32.41
N ARG A 172 1.56 9.72 31.66
CA ARG A 172 0.21 9.15 31.55
C ARG A 172 0.19 7.87 30.71
N LEU A 173 1.16 7.72 29.79
CA LEU A 173 1.27 6.58 28.87
C LEU A 173 2.02 5.37 29.43
N GLN A 174 2.58 5.45 30.66
CA GLN A 174 3.37 4.35 31.25
C GLN A 174 2.60 3.03 31.39
N GLY A 175 1.26 3.08 31.48
CA GLY A 175 0.39 1.90 31.62
C GLY A 175 -0.16 1.34 30.31
N ALA A 176 0.17 1.93 29.16
CA ALA A 176 -0.33 1.46 27.87
C ALA A 176 0.43 0.21 27.42
N GLU A 177 -0.25 -0.95 27.37
CA GLU A 177 0.35 -2.22 26.96
C GLU A 177 0.93 -2.17 25.54
N SER A 178 0.29 -1.45 24.61
CA SER A 178 0.79 -1.26 23.24
C SER A 178 2.13 -0.51 23.16
N LEU A 179 2.45 0.28 24.19
CA LEU A 179 3.64 1.14 24.25
C LEU A 179 4.63 0.68 25.32
N LYS A 180 4.52 -0.59 25.76
CA LYS A 180 5.36 -1.17 26.80
C LYS A 180 6.84 -0.97 26.49
N GLY A 181 7.55 -0.32 27.42
CA GLY A 181 8.97 0.06 27.26
C GLY A 181 9.22 1.32 26.43
N PHE A 182 8.46 1.57 25.35
CA PHE A 182 8.63 2.76 24.52
C PHE A 182 8.31 4.06 25.29
N ALA A 183 7.17 4.11 25.98
CA ALA A 183 6.80 5.26 26.79
C ALA A 183 7.81 5.51 27.93
N ALA A 184 8.31 4.43 28.55
CA ALA A 184 9.29 4.49 29.63
C ALA A 184 10.65 5.01 29.16
N TYR A 185 11.14 4.53 28.02
CA TYR A 185 12.38 5.00 27.41
C TYR A 185 12.27 6.46 27.00
N ASN A 186 11.20 6.84 26.26
CA ASN A 186 11.01 8.21 25.81
C ASN A 186 10.84 9.17 26.99
N LEU A 187 10.19 8.76 28.08
CA LEU A 187 10.12 9.57 29.30
C LEU A 187 11.51 9.83 29.88
N GLY A 188 12.38 8.80 29.92
CA GLY A 188 13.76 8.95 30.35
C GLY A 188 14.52 9.98 29.50
N ILE A 189 14.38 9.92 28.18
CA ILE A 189 14.99 10.91 27.26
C ILE A 189 14.40 12.31 27.46
N ALA A 190 13.09 12.43 27.62
CA ALA A 190 12.42 13.70 27.88
C ALA A 190 12.93 14.35 29.18
N LEU A 191 13.11 13.55 30.23
CA LEU A 191 13.66 14.01 31.51
C LEU A 191 15.13 14.44 31.38
N LEU A 192 15.94 13.77 30.56
CA LEU A 192 17.31 14.21 30.27
C LEU A 192 17.34 15.56 29.56
N GLN A 193 16.50 15.74 28.54
CA GLN A 193 16.42 17.00 27.78
C GLN A 193 15.82 18.15 28.61
N ALA A 194 15.04 17.85 29.65
CA ALA A 194 14.52 18.80 30.61
C ALA A 194 15.49 19.06 31.78
N ASP A 195 16.75 18.64 31.69
CA ASP A 195 17.79 18.78 32.73
C ASP A 195 17.47 18.07 34.07
N HIS A 196 16.49 17.16 34.10
CA HIS A 196 16.12 16.35 35.27
C HIS A 196 16.88 15.03 35.31
N THR A 197 18.22 15.10 35.27
CA THR A 197 19.11 13.92 35.14
C THR A 197 18.85 12.82 36.18
N PRO A 198 18.67 13.09 37.49
CA PRO A 198 18.43 12.03 38.47
C PRO A 198 17.12 11.25 38.23
N ASP A 199 16.06 11.93 37.81
CA ASP A 199 14.79 11.30 37.46
C ASP A 199 14.92 10.49 36.18
N ALA A 200 15.64 11.03 35.19
CA ALA A 200 15.89 10.35 33.94
C ALA A 200 16.65 9.02 34.13
N LEU A 201 17.71 9.02 34.95
CA LEU A 201 18.48 7.82 35.23
C LEU A 201 17.62 6.74 35.90
N ARG A 202 16.80 7.11 36.90
CA ARG A 202 15.83 6.18 37.51
C ARG A 202 14.84 5.63 36.49
N GLN A 203 14.39 6.47 35.56
CA GLN A 203 13.41 6.07 34.56
C GLN A 203 14.00 5.16 33.49
N LEU A 204 15.23 5.44 33.02
CA LEU A 204 15.96 4.61 32.08
C LEU A 204 16.36 3.27 32.70
N ASP A 205 16.71 3.26 33.99
CA ASP A 205 16.97 2.03 34.75
C ASP A 205 15.74 1.13 34.81
N LYS A 206 14.56 1.70 35.13
CA LYS A 206 13.29 0.96 35.05
C LYS A 206 13.03 0.41 33.65
N ALA A 207 13.23 1.21 32.60
CA ALA A 207 13.06 0.77 31.22
C ALA A 207 14.05 -0.34 30.81
N GLY A 208 15.27 -0.31 31.36
CA GLY A 208 16.32 -1.30 31.17
C GLY A 208 16.09 -2.62 31.90
N GLN A 209 15.12 -2.68 32.82
CA GLN A 209 14.77 -3.88 33.59
C GLN A 209 13.43 -4.51 33.17
N ILE A 210 12.78 -3.99 32.12
CA ILE A 210 11.50 -4.53 31.65
C ILE A 210 11.68 -5.97 31.15
N GLU A 211 10.91 -6.88 31.74
CA GLU A 211 10.81 -8.27 31.27
C GLU A 211 9.81 -8.38 30.12
N SER A 212 10.30 -8.73 28.93
CA SER A 212 9.45 -9.12 27.79
C SER A 212 10.20 -10.05 26.87
N ARG A 213 9.47 -11.02 26.31
CA ARG A 213 9.97 -11.92 25.26
C ARG A 213 9.72 -11.35 23.86
N GLU A 214 8.95 -10.27 23.75
CA GLU A 214 8.68 -9.63 22.48
C GLU A 214 9.92 -8.90 21.97
N ILE A 215 10.27 -9.14 20.70
CA ILE A 215 11.47 -8.59 20.06
C ILE A 215 11.54 -7.06 20.18
N PRO A 216 10.47 -6.28 19.90
CA PRO A 216 10.53 -4.81 19.98
C PRO A 216 10.81 -4.31 21.40
N THR A 217 10.11 -4.86 22.39
CA THR A 217 10.24 -4.48 23.80
C THR A 217 11.64 -4.82 24.34
N ALA A 218 12.18 -5.99 23.97
CA ALA A 218 13.54 -6.37 24.32
C ALA A 218 14.61 -5.47 23.67
N ALA A 219 14.39 -5.00 22.43
CA ALA A 219 15.28 -4.04 21.78
C ALA A 219 15.29 -2.67 22.47
N ILE A 220 14.13 -2.20 22.95
CA ILE A 220 14.02 -0.96 23.73
C ILE A 220 14.68 -1.09 25.10
N ARG A 221 14.57 -2.24 25.75
CA ARG A 221 15.29 -2.55 26.99
C ARG A 221 16.80 -2.43 26.79
N ASP A 222 17.34 -3.09 25.77
CA ASP A 222 18.77 -3.03 25.45
C ASP A 222 19.21 -1.58 25.12
N LYS A 223 18.40 -0.84 24.36
CA LYS A 223 18.66 0.58 24.06
C LYS A 223 18.69 1.44 25.33
N SER A 224 17.77 1.19 26.26
CA SER A 224 17.70 1.91 27.54
C SER A 224 18.96 1.68 28.37
N ASN A 225 19.39 0.43 28.48
CA ASN A 225 20.63 0.04 29.17
C ASN A 225 21.88 0.62 28.49
N MET A 226 21.92 0.67 27.15
CA MET A 226 23.03 1.32 26.43
C MET A 226 23.14 2.81 26.74
N VAL A 227 22.01 3.54 26.75
CA VAL A 227 21.99 4.97 27.08
C VAL A 227 22.38 5.19 28.54
N LEU A 228 21.77 4.43 29.45
CA LEU A 228 22.04 4.50 30.88
C LEU A 228 23.53 4.27 31.18
N GLY A 229 24.10 3.17 30.69
CA GLY A 229 25.51 2.86 30.88
C GLY A 229 26.45 3.89 30.25
N SER A 230 26.08 4.46 29.09
CA SER A 230 26.88 5.51 28.44
C SER A 230 26.93 6.79 29.29
N ILE A 231 25.81 7.19 29.90
CA ILE A 231 25.77 8.36 30.79
C ILE A 231 26.61 8.11 32.03
N MET A 232 26.48 6.93 32.66
CA MET A 232 27.26 6.53 33.83
C MET A 232 28.76 6.48 33.54
N LEU A 233 29.16 5.96 32.38
CA LEU A 233 30.54 5.94 31.93
C LEU A 233 31.11 7.37 31.78
N GLN A 234 30.33 8.28 31.21
CA GLN A 234 30.72 9.69 31.07
C GLN A 234 30.82 10.42 32.41
N SER A 235 29.99 10.07 33.39
CA SER A 235 30.04 10.61 34.74
C SER A 235 31.08 9.92 35.64
N ALA A 236 31.96 9.08 35.08
CA ALA A 236 32.97 8.29 35.79
C ALA A 236 32.40 7.31 36.84
N ASP A 237 31.11 6.95 36.73
CA ASP A 237 30.46 5.93 37.56
C ASP A 237 30.58 4.56 36.88
N TYR A 238 31.80 4.03 36.87
CA TYR A 238 32.16 2.83 36.10
C TYR A 238 31.42 1.57 36.56
N GLY A 239 31.15 1.45 37.87
CA GLY A 239 30.46 0.30 38.44
C GLY A 239 29.01 0.18 37.99
N HIS A 240 28.25 1.28 38.05
CA HIS A 240 26.87 1.26 37.54
C HIS A 240 26.83 1.21 36.01
N ALA A 241 27.82 1.82 35.32
CA ALA A 241 27.93 1.70 33.87
C ALA A 241 28.06 0.24 33.42
N GLN A 242 28.94 -0.52 34.08
CA GLN A 242 29.09 -1.95 33.85
C GLN A 242 27.77 -2.71 34.07
N GLN A 243 27.10 -2.50 35.21
CA GLN A 243 25.82 -3.16 35.52
C GLN A 243 24.76 -2.89 34.45
N ALA A 244 24.71 -1.69 33.90
CA ALA A 244 23.80 -1.35 32.82
C ALA A 244 24.18 -2.07 31.51
N PHE A 245 25.46 -2.05 31.10
CA PHE A 245 25.91 -2.72 29.89
C PHE A 245 25.74 -4.25 29.95
N ASP A 246 25.96 -4.87 31.11
CA ASP A 246 25.83 -6.32 31.31
C ASP A 246 24.38 -6.83 31.15
N ARG A 247 23.39 -5.93 31.28
CA ARG A 247 21.97 -6.26 31.02
C ARG A 247 21.61 -6.28 29.53
N VAL A 248 22.48 -5.76 28.67
CA VAL A 248 22.28 -5.83 27.21
C VAL A 248 22.52 -7.26 26.74
N ARG A 249 21.66 -7.77 25.86
CA ARG A 249 21.79 -9.14 25.35
C ARG A 249 23.11 -9.34 24.61
N LEU A 250 23.72 -10.51 24.81
CA LEU A 250 24.91 -10.95 24.06
C LEU A 250 24.65 -11.15 22.56
N GLU A 251 23.39 -11.27 22.15
CA GLU A 251 22.97 -11.28 20.76
C GLU A 251 21.94 -10.16 20.53
N GLY A 252 22.20 -9.30 19.54
CA GLY A 252 21.31 -8.20 19.17
C GLY A 252 22.06 -6.98 18.65
N PRO A 253 21.34 -5.94 18.20
CA PRO A 253 21.94 -4.76 17.54
C PRO A 253 22.91 -3.97 18.42
N TYR A 254 22.73 -4.01 19.74
CA TYR A 254 23.55 -3.25 20.69
C TYR A 254 24.68 -4.08 21.33
N SER A 255 24.74 -5.38 21.04
CA SER A 255 25.62 -6.32 21.74
C SER A 255 27.10 -5.99 21.60
N ASN A 256 27.60 -5.79 20.38
CA ASN A 256 29.01 -5.47 20.13
C ASN A 256 29.44 -4.18 20.84
N ARG A 257 28.57 -3.17 20.81
CA ARG A 257 28.80 -1.88 21.46
C ARG A 257 28.74 -1.98 22.98
N ALA A 258 27.84 -2.79 23.53
CA ALA A 258 27.77 -3.05 24.96
C ALA A 258 29.07 -3.70 25.45
N LEU A 259 29.54 -4.77 24.79
CA LEU A 259 30.80 -5.45 25.14
C LEU A 259 32.01 -4.50 25.07
N LEU A 260 32.10 -3.69 24.02
CA LEU A 260 33.16 -2.68 23.92
C LEU A 260 33.11 -1.70 25.10
N SER A 261 31.91 -1.20 25.40
CA SER A 261 31.69 -0.21 26.46
C SER A 261 31.93 -0.78 27.86
N THR A 262 31.57 -2.04 28.11
CA THR A 262 31.91 -2.76 29.35
C THR A 262 33.42 -2.81 29.53
N GLY A 263 34.19 -3.19 28.50
CA GLY A 263 35.66 -3.20 28.61
C GLY A 263 36.26 -1.81 28.85
N TRP A 264 35.69 -0.75 28.26
CA TRP A 264 36.13 0.62 28.54
C TRP A 264 35.78 1.08 29.96
N ALA A 265 34.63 0.68 30.50
CA ALA A 265 34.28 0.95 31.90
C ALA A 265 35.30 0.31 32.85
N GLU A 266 35.66 -0.95 32.61
CA GLU A 266 36.64 -1.69 33.41
C GLU A 266 38.05 -1.08 33.33
N VAL A 267 38.51 -0.73 32.12
CA VAL A 267 39.80 -0.04 31.94
C VAL A 267 39.82 1.32 32.62
N SER A 268 38.72 2.07 32.57
CA SER A 268 38.62 3.37 33.24
C SER A 268 38.59 3.22 34.77
N ALA A 269 38.05 2.11 35.27
CA ALA A 269 38.13 1.69 36.66
C ALA A 269 39.52 1.12 37.06
N HIS A 270 40.48 1.06 36.14
CA HIS A 270 41.82 0.46 36.31
C HIS A 270 41.82 -1.07 36.50
N ASP A 271 40.70 -1.73 36.24
CA ASP A 271 40.51 -3.18 36.30
C ASP A 271 40.83 -3.82 34.93
N TYR A 272 42.10 -3.74 34.51
CA TYR A 272 42.55 -4.23 33.20
C TYR A 272 42.31 -5.74 32.99
N GLU A 273 42.32 -6.55 34.05
CA GLU A 273 42.06 -8.00 33.99
C GLU A 273 40.62 -8.31 33.58
N LYS A 274 39.63 -7.59 34.14
CA LYS A 274 38.23 -7.80 33.80
C LYS A 274 37.91 -7.36 32.38
N ALA A 275 38.56 -6.31 31.90
CA ALA A 275 38.41 -5.82 30.52
C ALA A 275 38.79 -6.86 29.45
N LEU A 276 39.64 -7.85 29.80
CA LEU A 276 40.05 -8.92 28.87
C LEU A 276 38.86 -9.80 28.45
N VAL A 277 37.87 -9.99 29.32
CA VAL A 277 36.73 -10.88 29.06
C VAL A 277 35.80 -10.34 27.97
N PRO A 278 35.20 -9.14 28.09
CA PRO A 278 34.29 -8.63 27.07
C PRO A 278 35.01 -8.35 25.75
N TRP A 279 36.23 -7.83 25.78
CA TRP A 279 37.00 -7.62 24.55
C TRP A 279 37.46 -8.92 23.91
N GLY A 280 37.87 -9.93 24.69
CA GLY A 280 38.20 -11.25 24.18
C GLY A 280 37.04 -11.93 23.44
N MET A 281 35.81 -11.81 23.97
CA MET A 281 34.60 -12.25 23.27
C MET A 281 34.34 -11.44 21.99
N LEU A 282 34.63 -10.14 22.01
CA LEU A 282 34.35 -9.23 20.91
C LEU A 282 35.31 -9.41 19.72
N ILE A 283 36.62 -9.67 19.94
CA ILE A 283 37.58 -9.79 18.82
C ILE A 283 37.29 -10.95 17.87
N GLY A 284 36.59 -11.99 18.36
CA GLY A 284 36.23 -13.18 17.60
C GLY A 284 34.99 -13.00 16.72
N ARG A 285 34.31 -11.85 16.81
CA ARG A 285 33.14 -11.52 16.00
C ARG A 285 33.54 -10.93 14.64
N ASP A 286 32.55 -10.57 13.82
CA ASP A 286 32.75 -10.03 12.47
C ASP A 286 33.64 -8.77 12.49
N ALA A 287 34.74 -8.81 11.73
CA ALA A 287 35.74 -7.74 11.69
C ALA A 287 35.27 -6.47 10.94
N THR A 288 34.12 -6.53 10.26
CA THR A 288 33.51 -5.37 9.59
C THR A 288 32.89 -4.37 10.59
N ASP A 289 32.55 -4.84 11.80
CA ASP A 289 31.93 -4.03 12.85
C ASP A 289 32.95 -3.08 13.52
N ALA A 290 32.53 -1.82 13.73
CA ALA A 290 33.37 -0.78 14.31
C ALA A 290 33.87 -1.11 15.72
N ALA A 291 33.01 -1.70 16.55
CA ALA A 291 33.34 -2.03 17.93
C ALA A 291 34.33 -3.21 17.99
N VAL A 292 34.21 -4.15 17.06
CA VAL A 292 35.19 -5.25 16.90
C VAL A 292 36.55 -4.70 16.48
N GLN A 293 36.59 -3.79 15.52
CA GLN A 293 37.83 -3.14 15.07
C GLN A 293 38.53 -2.41 16.22
N GLU A 294 37.78 -1.68 17.03
CA GLU A 294 38.32 -0.98 18.20
C GLU A 294 38.81 -1.96 19.28
N ALA A 295 38.07 -3.03 19.55
CA ALA A 295 38.47 -4.07 20.51
C ALA A 295 39.77 -4.78 20.11
N LYS A 296 40.06 -4.92 18.81
CA LYS A 296 41.33 -5.46 18.30
C LYS A 296 42.54 -4.58 18.66
N LEU A 297 42.34 -3.30 18.96
CA LEU A 297 43.36 -2.42 19.53
C LEU A 297 43.31 -2.42 21.07
N ALA A 298 42.12 -2.40 21.63
CA ALA A 298 41.90 -2.23 23.07
C ALA A 298 42.36 -3.46 23.89
N LEU A 299 42.12 -4.67 23.39
CA LEU A 299 42.54 -5.90 24.06
C LEU A 299 44.08 -6.00 24.22
N PRO A 300 44.90 -5.86 23.14
CA PRO A 300 46.34 -5.81 23.30
C PRO A 300 46.82 -4.64 24.17
N PHE A 301 46.12 -3.51 24.16
CA PHE A 301 46.39 -2.41 25.10
C PHE A 301 46.23 -2.85 26.56
N ALA A 302 45.14 -3.54 26.93
CA ALA A 302 44.96 -4.07 28.27
C ALA A 302 46.07 -5.08 28.65
N TYR A 303 46.45 -5.99 27.75
CA TYR A 303 47.58 -6.89 27.99
C TYR A 303 48.90 -6.14 28.23
N SER A 304 49.16 -5.06 27.49
CA SER A 304 50.34 -4.23 27.71
C SER A 304 50.32 -3.53 29.07
N ARG A 305 49.14 -3.16 29.59
CA ARG A 305 48.99 -2.57 30.93
C ARG A 305 49.24 -3.58 32.05
N LEU A 306 48.95 -4.85 31.77
CA LEU A 306 49.29 -6.00 32.62
C LEU A 306 50.74 -6.50 32.41
N GLN A 307 51.57 -5.73 31.71
CA GLN A 307 52.98 -6.05 31.42
C GLN A 307 53.19 -7.33 30.57
N LEU A 308 52.14 -7.84 29.92
CA LEU A 308 52.21 -9.00 29.03
C LEU A 308 52.55 -8.57 27.59
N TYR A 309 53.72 -7.93 27.41
CA TYR A 309 54.09 -7.26 26.16
C TYR A 309 54.22 -8.20 24.96
N GLY A 310 54.73 -9.42 25.14
CA GLY A 310 54.84 -10.40 24.06
C GLY A 310 53.47 -10.79 23.48
N ARG A 311 52.46 -10.98 24.36
CA ARG A 311 51.08 -11.25 23.95
C ARG A 311 50.43 -10.03 23.29
N ALA A 312 50.69 -8.83 23.82
CA ALA A 312 50.23 -7.59 23.22
C ALA A 312 50.78 -7.40 21.80
N ALA A 313 52.08 -7.62 21.58
CA ALA A 313 52.72 -7.52 20.27
C ALA A 313 52.09 -8.47 19.24
N LEU A 314 51.86 -9.74 19.62
CA LEU A 314 51.20 -10.73 18.76
C LEU A 314 49.78 -10.30 18.38
N LEU A 315 48.98 -9.84 19.35
CA LEU A 315 47.59 -9.42 19.10
C LEU A 315 47.52 -8.15 18.25
N TYR A 316 48.41 -7.17 18.46
CA TYR A 316 48.51 -6.02 17.57
C TYR A 316 48.94 -6.41 16.15
N GLY A 317 49.83 -7.40 16.00
CA GLY A 317 50.18 -7.97 14.70
C GLY A 317 48.99 -8.61 13.98
N GLN A 318 48.15 -9.36 14.71
CA GLN A 318 46.89 -9.90 14.17
C GLN A 318 45.89 -8.81 13.80
N ALA A 319 45.81 -7.73 14.60
CA ALA A 319 44.99 -6.57 14.27
C ALA A 319 45.43 -5.92 12.96
N LEU A 320 46.75 -5.79 12.70
CA LEU A 320 47.28 -5.24 11.46
C LEU A 320 46.89 -6.06 10.22
N ASP A 321 47.03 -7.39 10.27
CA ASP A 321 46.62 -8.28 9.19
C ASP A 321 45.11 -8.16 8.93
N SER A 322 44.31 -8.12 10.01
CA SER A 322 42.87 -7.92 9.90
C SER A 322 42.52 -6.58 9.26
N PHE A 323 43.11 -5.46 9.70
CA PHE A 323 42.82 -4.15 9.12
C PHE A 323 43.26 -4.04 7.67
N GLY A 324 44.36 -4.69 7.27
CA GLY A 324 44.79 -4.77 5.88
C GLY A 324 43.74 -5.45 4.99
N LYS A 325 43.25 -6.62 5.41
CA LYS A 325 42.18 -7.34 4.70
C LYS A 325 40.88 -6.54 4.61
N GLU A 326 40.51 -5.84 5.67
CA GLU A 326 39.32 -4.99 5.67
C GLU A 326 39.48 -3.76 4.77
N LEU A 327 40.67 -3.14 4.69
CA LEU A 327 40.95 -2.05 3.76
C LEU A 327 40.83 -2.50 2.30
N GLU A 328 41.37 -3.67 1.95
CA GLU A 328 41.24 -4.24 0.60
C GLU A 328 39.77 -4.47 0.21
N LYS A 329 38.97 -4.98 1.14
CA LYS A 329 37.52 -5.15 0.95
C LYS A 329 36.82 -3.80 0.76
N VAL A 330 37.09 -2.80 1.59
CA VAL A 330 36.50 -1.46 1.46
C VAL A 330 36.86 -0.84 0.11
N ASP A 331 38.12 -0.95 -0.34
CA ASP A 331 38.54 -0.43 -1.65
C ASP A 331 37.86 -1.19 -2.81
N ALA A 332 37.67 -2.50 -2.68
CA ALA A 332 36.88 -3.29 -3.64
C ALA A 332 35.42 -2.83 -3.67
N SER A 333 34.84 -2.55 -2.50
CA SER A 333 33.48 -2.04 -2.35
C SER A 333 33.27 -0.69 -3.02
N VAL A 334 34.19 0.26 -2.81
CA VAL A 334 34.14 1.57 -3.49
C VAL A 334 34.21 1.42 -5.02
N ARG A 335 35.05 0.51 -5.54
CA ARG A 335 35.13 0.24 -6.99
C ARG A 335 33.83 -0.35 -7.53
N SER A 336 33.21 -1.28 -6.79
CA SER A 336 31.94 -1.92 -7.18
C SER A 336 30.76 -0.94 -7.21
N ILE A 337 30.67 -0.04 -6.21
CA ILE A 337 29.64 1.01 -6.19
C ILE A 337 29.83 1.95 -7.39
N ARG A 338 31.07 2.39 -7.68
CA ARG A 338 31.35 3.24 -8.85
C ARG A 338 31.04 2.56 -10.19
N ALA A 339 31.05 1.24 -10.26
CA ALA A 339 30.67 0.48 -11.44
C ALA A 339 29.13 0.31 -11.58
N GLY A 340 28.35 0.81 -10.63
CA GLY A 340 26.89 0.70 -10.59
C GLY A 340 26.37 -0.69 -10.18
N ASN A 341 27.24 -1.57 -9.67
CA ASN A 341 26.83 -2.92 -9.27
C ASN A 341 25.99 -2.93 -7.99
N PHE A 342 26.21 -1.96 -7.11
CA PHE A 342 25.45 -1.80 -5.87
C PHE A 342 23.95 -1.56 -6.13
N LEU A 343 23.62 -0.59 -6.98
CA LEU A 343 22.22 -0.32 -7.35
C LEU A 343 21.58 -1.50 -8.09
N LYS A 344 22.32 -2.19 -8.96
CA LYS A 344 21.82 -3.40 -9.65
C LYS A 344 21.51 -4.53 -8.67
N ALA A 345 22.31 -4.69 -7.62
CA ALA A 345 22.05 -5.68 -6.58
C ALA A 345 20.77 -5.34 -5.79
N LEU A 346 20.55 -4.06 -5.49
CA LEU A 346 19.39 -3.59 -4.71
C LEU A 346 18.03 -3.76 -5.42
N VAL A 347 18.01 -3.76 -6.76
CA VAL A 347 16.77 -3.86 -7.56
C VAL A 347 16.25 -5.30 -7.71
N ARG A 348 17.04 -6.30 -7.29
CA ARG A 348 16.71 -7.72 -7.43
C ARG A 348 15.38 -8.08 -6.76
N GLU A 349 14.57 -8.89 -7.44
CA GLU A 349 13.18 -9.18 -7.03
C GLU A 349 13.12 -9.96 -5.71
N GLU A 350 14.16 -10.74 -5.41
CA GLU A 350 14.32 -11.50 -4.17
C GLU A 350 14.39 -10.63 -2.90
N ILE A 351 14.68 -9.33 -3.08
CA ILE A 351 14.78 -8.34 -2.01
C ILE A 351 13.40 -7.78 -1.66
N LYS A 352 12.44 -7.75 -2.59
CA LYS A 352 11.09 -7.18 -2.36
C LYS A 352 10.17 -8.05 -1.51
N GLN A 353 10.42 -9.37 -1.45
CA GLN A 353 9.50 -10.33 -0.86
C GLN A 353 9.65 -10.51 0.66
N ASP A 354 10.66 -9.92 1.29
CA ASP A 354 10.95 -10.11 2.70
C ASP A 354 11.06 -8.78 3.46
N ASN A 355 10.30 -8.63 4.55
CA ASN A 355 10.42 -7.49 5.46
C ASN A 355 11.84 -7.37 6.07
N LEU A 356 12.63 -8.45 6.01
CA LEU A 356 14.03 -8.52 6.45
C LEU A 356 15.05 -8.38 5.31
N TRP A 357 14.67 -7.75 4.19
CA TRP A 357 15.55 -7.59 3.03
C TRP A 357 16.93 -6.97 3.36
N VAL A 358 17.00 -6.04 4.32
CA VAL A 358 18.24 -5.47 4.86
C VAL A 358 19.17 -6.54 5.44
N VAL A 359 18.60 -7.56 6.09
CA VAL A 359 19.37 -8.68 6.65
C VAL A 359 19.84 -9.61 5.54
N ARG A 360 18.99 -9.90 4.55
CA ARG A 360 19.37 -10.74 3.38
C ARG A 360 20.46 -10.13 2.53
N LEU A 361 20.47 -8.80 2.44
CA LEU A 361 21.50 -8.02 1.78
C LEU A 361 22.91 -8.32 2.33
N ARG A 362 23.04 -8.66 3.62
CA ARG A 362 24.31 -9.10 4.22
C ARG A 362 24.73 -10.50 3.79
N THR A 363 23.80 -11.32 3.33
CA THR A 363 24.06 -12.73 2.97
C THR A 363 24.24 -12.94 1.47
N LEU A 364 24.13 -11.89 0.66
CA LEU A 364 24.27 -12.01 -0.79
C LEU A 364 25.73 -12.35 -1.15
N PRO A 365 25.94 -13.46 -1.87
CA PRO A 365 27.21 -13.70 -2.55
C PRO A 365 27.45 -12.55 -3.54
N ASP A 366 28.71 -12.16 -3.68
CA ASP A 366 29.19 -11.17 -4.66
C ASP A 366 28.87 -9.68 -4.38
N THR A 367 28.47 -9.31 -3.15
CA THR A 367 28.38 -7.89 -2.72
C THR A 367 29.09 -7.62 -1.39
N PRO A 368 30.43 -7.44 -1.37
CA PRO A 368 31.17 -7.14 -0.15
C PRO A 368 30.81 -5.78 0.49
N GLU A 369 30.17 -4.89 -0.26
CA GLU A 369 29.81 -3.52 0.14
C GLU A 369 28.78 -3.52 1.28
N THR A 370 27.88 -4.49 1.29
CA THR A 370 26.64 -4.46 2.07
C THR A 370 26.88 -4.63 3.57
N PHE A 371 27.99 -5.24 3.96
CA PHE A 371 28.39 -5.36 5.36
C PHE A 371 28.74 -3.99 5.97
N TYR A 372 29.46 -3.16 5.22
CA TYR A 372 29.94 -1.86 5.69
C TYR A 372 28.87 -0.79 5.72
N LEU A 373 27.75 -0.98 5.02
CA LEU A 373 26.70 0.02 4.94
C LEU A 373 25.59 -0.20 5.97
N THR A 374 25.74 -1.12 6.94
CA THR A 374 24.68 -1.41 7.92
C THR A 374 24.17 -0.17 8.67
N ASP A 375 25.09 0.64 9.22
CA ASP A 375 24.69 1.85 9.97
C ASP A 375 24.08 2.89 9.05
N LEU A 376 24.61 3.00 7.83
CA LEU A 376 24.05 3.87 6.80
C LEU A 376 22.64 3.40 6.39
N MET A 377 22.44 2.12 6.18
CA MET A 377 21.15 1.49 5.86
C MET A 377 20.15 1.58 7.01
N ALA A 378 20.61 1.77 8.24
CA ALA A 378 19.75 2.05 9.40
C ALA A 378 19.39 3.54 9.52
N SER A 379 20.08 4.43 8.81
CA SER A 379 19.76 5.85 8.81
C SER A 379 18.45 6.13 8.07
N ASN A 380 17.62 7.01 8.63
CA ASN A 380 16.32 7.36 8.06
C ASN A 380 16.48 7.95 6.65
N ASP A 381 17.46 8.84 6.45
CA ASP A 381 17.68 9.52 5.18
C ASP A 381 18.04 8.54 4.06
N PHE A 382 18.90 7.57 4.36
CA PHE A 382 19.26 6.54 3.38
C PHE A 382 18.10 5.59 3.10
N GLN A 383 17.35 5.16 4.11
CA GLN A 383 16.17 4.32 3.92
C GLN A 383 15.12 5.02 3.06
N ALA A 384 14.83 6.29 3.33
CA ALA A 384 13.92 7.08 2.53
C ALA A 384 14.42 7.21 1.08
N ALA A 385 15.71 7.54 0.90
CA ALA A 385 16.34 7.68 -0.41
C ALA A 385 16.28 6.38 -1.23
N LEU A 386 16.60 5.25 -0.61
CA LEU A 386 16.59 3.93 -1.23
C LEU A 386 15.18 3.47 -1.56
N GLN A 387 14.25 3.63 -0.64
CA GLN A 387 12.86 3.23 -0.84
C GLN A 387 12.22 4.10 -1.94
N ASN A 388 12.60 5.39 -2.07
CA ASN A 388 12.21 6.22 -3.24
C ASN A 388 12.79 5.68 -4.56
N TYR A 389 14.05 5.24 -4.56
CA TYR A 389 14.68 4.65 -5.73
C TYR A 389 13.98 3.34 -6.17
N LEU A 390 13.67 2.45 -5.22
CA LEU A 390 12.98 1.20 -5.49
C LEU A 390 11.57 1.42 -6.05
N ASP A 391 10.82 2.39 -5.53
CA ASP A 391 9.51 2.76 -6.05
C ASP A 391 9.61 3.30 -7.49
N MET A 392 10.60 4.16 -7.78
CA MET A 392 10.81 4.67 -9.14
C MET A 392 11.19 3.55 -10.12
N GLU A 393 11.98 2.56 -9.71
CA GLU A 393 12.32 1.42 -10.56
C GLU A 393 11.10 0.51 -10.80
N ASP A 394 10.21 0.37 -9.81
CA ASP A 394 8.93 -0.32 -9.99
C ASP A 394 8.04 0.42 -10.99
N LEU A 395 7.90 1.73 -10.84
CA LEU A 395 7.17 2.59 -11.78
C LEU A 395 7.74 2.48 -13.19
N ARG A 396 9.07 2.50 -13.33
CA ARG A 396 9.75 2.35 -14.62
C ARG A 396 9.39 1.03 -15.29
N ARG A 397 9.42 -0.08 -14.56
CA ARG A 397 9.03 -1.41 -15.07
C ARG A 397 7.56 -1.44 -15.52
N ARG A 398 6.66 -0.85 -14.73
CA ARG A 398 5.24 -0.73 -15.08
C ARG A 398 5.02 0.12 -16.32
N LEU A 399 5.68 1.28 -16.43
CA LEU A 399 5.61 2.15 -17.60
C LEU A 399 6.07 1.42 -18.88
N ILE A 400 7.12 0.59 -18.79
CA ILE A 400 7.57 -0.26 -19.91
C ILE A 400 6.50 -1.32 -20.24
N ALA A 401 5.92 -1.97 -19.25
CA ALA A 401 4.86 -2.96 -19.46
C ALA A 401 3.61 -2.33 -20.10
N TRP A 402 3.18 -1.16 -19.65
CA TRP A 402 2.07 -0.41 -20.23
C TRP A 402 2.37 0.06 -21.65
N GLN A 403 3.61 0.49 -21.91
CA GLN A 403 4.04 0.87 -23.26
C GLN A 403 3.89 -0.31 -24.24
N ASN A 404 4.32 -1.51 -23.84
CA ASN A 404 4.13 -2.73 -24.62
C ASN A 404 2.64 -3.13 -24.75
N GLY A 405 1.83 -2.82 -23.73
CA GLY A 405 0.39 -3.09 -23.73
C GLY A 405 -0.39 -2.28 -24.78
N PHE A 406 0.03 -1.04 -25.08
CA PHE A 406 -0.64 -0.23 -26.10
C PHE A 406 -0.59 -0.86 -27.49
N ASP A 407 0.52 -1.52 -27.84
CA ASP A 407 0.67 -2.21 -29.13
C ASP A 407 -0.37 -3.34 -29.25
N ALA A 408 -0.59 -4.10 -28.17
CA ALA A 408 -1.59 -5.16 -28.13
C ALA A 408 -3.03 -4.62 -28.24
N PHE A 409 -3.34 -3.47 -27.63
CA PHE A 409 -4.65 -2.84 -27.76
C PHE A 409 -4.91 -2.31 -29.18
N GLU A 410 -3.91 -1.69 -29.81
CA GLU A 410 -4.01 -1.24 -31.21
C GLU A 410 -4.24 -2.42 -32.15
N ASP A 411 -3.54 -3.53 -31.94
CA ASP A 411 -3.75 -4.76 -32.70
C ASP A 411 -5.14 -5.35 -32.50
N LEU A 412 -5.63 -5.39 -31.26
CA LEU A 412 -6.98 -5.85 -30.96
C LEU A 412 -8.04 -4.98 -31.65
N MET A 413 -7.87 -3.65 -31.62
CA MET A 413 -8.77 -2.72 -32.29
C MET A 413 -8.73 -2.89 -33.81
N ARG A 414 -7.53 -3.05 -34.40
CA ARG A 414 -7.35 -3.30 -35.82
C ARG A 414 -8.06 -4.58 -36.26
N LEU A 415 -7.90 -5.67 -35.50
CA LEU A 415 -8.57 -6.95 -35.77
C LEU A 415 -10.10 -6.84 -35.64
N ARG A 416 -10.60 -6.18 -34.59
CA ARG A 416 -12.05 -5.95 -34.40
C ARG A 416 -12.63 -5.08 -35.51
N ARG A 417 -11.95 -4.00 -35.90
CA ARG A 417 -12.36 -3.14 -37.00
C ARG A 417 -12.43 -3.92 -38.31
N ALA A 418 -11.41 -4.72 -38.62
CA ALA A 418 -11.38 -5.55 -39.83
C ALA A 418 -12.53 -6.57 -39.88
N ASN A 419 -12.89 -7.15 -38.74
CA ASN A 419 -14.00 -8.11 -38.64
C ASN A 419 -15.38 -7.44 -38.77
N TYR A 420 -15.64 -6.37 -38.02
CA TYR A 420 -16.98 -5.78 -37.93
C TYR A 420 -17.32 -4.81 -39.09
N THR A 421 -16.34 -4.12 -39.68
CA THR A 421 -16.58 -3.15 -40.78
C THR A 421 -17.34 -3.76 -41.97
N PRO A 422 -16.99 -4.96 -42.50
CA PRO A 422 -17.74 -5.57 -43.60
C PRO A 422 -19.08 -6.19 -43.17
N LEU A 423 -19.22 -6.62 -41.92
CA LEU A 423 -20.41 -7.34 -41.43
C LEU A 423 -21.56 -6.41 -41.05
N LEU A 424 -21.26 -5.30 -40.38
CA LEU A 424 -22.27 -4.39 -39.82
C LEU A 424 -23.24 -3.81 -40.86
N PRO A 425 -22.84 -3.39 -42.08
CA PRO A 425 -23.78 -2.83 -43.06
C PRO A 425 -24.87 -3.82 -43.50
N GLN A 426 -24.51 -5.09 -43.68
CA GLN A 426 -25.47 -6.12 -44.10
C GLN A 426 -26.45 -6.45 -42.98
N VAL A 427 -25.94 -6.54 -41.75
CA VAL A 427 -26.75 -6.76 -40.54
C VAL A 427 -27.68 -5.57 -40.30
N ASP A 428 -27.19 -4.34 -40.46
CA ASP A 428 -27.97 -3.12 -40.29
C ASP A 428 -29.09 -2.99 -41.32
N ALA A 429 -28.86 -3.40 -42.58
CA ALA A 429 -29.89 -3.40 -43.62
C ALA A 429 -31.04 -4.35 -43.26
N ARG A 430 -30.72 -5.62 -42.93
CA ARG A 430 -31.72 -6.61 -42.50
C ARG A 430 -32.45 -6.19 -41.22
N PHE A 431 -31.72 -5.60 -40.28
CA PHE A 431 -32.31 -5.14 -39.03
C PHE A 431 -33.29 -3.98 -39.24
N ARG A 432 -33.03 -3.04 -40.16
CA ARG A 432 -33.99 -1.96 -40.49
C ARG A 432 -35.31 -2.51 -41.04
N GLU A 433 -35.25 -3.53 -41.88
CA GLU A 433 -36.45 -4.20 -42.39
C GLU A 433 -37.24 -4.84 -41.24
N LEU A 434 -36.57 -5.59 -40.37
CA LEU A 434 -37.19 -6.20 -39.19
C LEU A 434 -37.75 -5.18 -38.19
N ASP A 435 -37.03 -4.07 -37.94
CA ASP A 435 -37.48 -2.98 -37.06
C ASP A 435 -38.79 -2.36 -37.58
N SER A 436 -38.88 -2.14 -38.89
CA SER A 436 -40.10 -1.60 -39.51
C SER A 436 -41.29 -2.56 -39.35
N GLN A 437 -41.07 -3.87 -39.54
CA GLN A 437 -42.12 -4.88 -39.37
C GLN A 437 -42.54 -5.01 -37.91
N MET A 438 -41.58 -5.02 -36.99
CA MET A 438 -41.82 -5.10 -35.55
C MET A 438 -42.71 -3.95 -35.08
N ARG A 439 -42.38 -2.70 -35.43
CA ARG A 439 -43.19 -1.52 -35.06
C ARG A 439 -44.64 -1.68 -35.51
N VAL A 440 -44.86 -2.12 -36.76
CA VAL A 440 -46.21 -2.37 -37.28
C VAL A 440 -46.92 -3.48 -36.51
N ARG A 441 -46.23 -4.57 -36.13
CA ARG A 441 -46.85 -5.66 -35.34
C ARG A 441 -47.20 -5.25 -33.92
N VAL A 442 -46.35 -4.45 -33.27
CA VAL A 442 -46.63 -3.90 -31.94
C VAL A 442 -47.84 -2.96 -32.00
N GLU A 443 -47.89 -2.04 -32.97
CA GLU A 443 -49.04 -1.15 -33.16
C GLU A 443 -50.35 -1.92 -33.45
N GLN A 444 -50.28 -2.98 -34.28
CA GLN A 444 -51.43 -3.85 -34.53
C GLN A 444 -51.94 -4.53 -33.25
N ARG A 445 -51.03 -5.04 -32.41
CA ARG A 445 -51.37 -5.64 -31.13
C ARG A 445 -52.00 -4.63 -30.18
N ASP A 446 -51.44 -3.43 -30.09
CA ASP A 446 -51.97 -2.36 -29.24
C ASP A 446 -53.37 -1.91 -29.70
N HIS A 447 -53.60 -1.88 -31.01
CA HIS A 447 -54.92 -1.60 -31.58
C HIS A 447 -55.94 -2.72 -31.28
N LEU A 448 -55.53 -4.00 -31.37
CA LEU A 448 -56.37 -5.14 -31.00
C LEU A 448 -56.73 -5.13 -29.51
N GLN A 449 -55.75 -4.84 -28.65
CA GLN A 449 -55.97 -4.67 -27.22
C GLN A 449 -56.99 -3.57 -26.94
N LYS A 450 -56.85 -2.41 -27.60
CA LYS A 450 -57.81 -1.29 -27.45
C LYS A 450 -59.22 -1.69 -27.90
N ARG A 451 -59.34 -2.37 -29.04
CA ARG A 451 -60.64 -2.84 -29.56
C ARG A 451 -61.30 -3.90 -28.67
N LEU A 452 -60.52 -4.81 -28.08
CA LEU A 452 -61.04 -5.80 -27.12
C LEU A 452 -61.47 -5.13 -25.81
N GLN A 453 -60.74 -4.11 -25.35
CA GLN A 453 -61.15 -3.30 -24.20
C GLN A 453 -62.46 -2.55 -24.47
N ASP A 454 -62.63 -1.99 -25.66
CA ASP A 454 -63.88 -1.32 -26.06
C ASP A 454 -65.07 -2.29 -26.07
N LEU A 455 -64.86 -3.56 -26.47
CA LEU A 455 -65.88 -4.62 -26.48
C LEU A 455 -66.39 -5.02 -25.09
N LEU A 456 -65.64 -4.74 -24.02
CA LEU A 456 -66.08 -4.91 -22.64
C LEU A 456 -67.12 -3.85 -22.22
N THR A 457 -67.02 -2.64 -22.79
CA THR A 457 -67.92 -1.52 -22.48
C THR A 457 -69.11 -1.40 -23.45
N ALA A 458 -68.93 -1.82 -24.71
CA ALA A 458 -69.96 -1.80 -25.74
C ALA A 458 -69.96 -3.13 -26.53
N PRO A 459 -70.80 -4.11 -26.14
CA PRO A 459 -70.75 -5.44 -26.75
C PRO A 459 -71.21 -5.42 -28.21
N ARG A 460 -70.33 -5.90 -29.10
CA ARG A 460 -70.60 -6.01 -30.54
C ARG A 460 -70.23 -7.42 -31.02
N PRO A 461 -71.14 -8.41 -30.91
CA PRO A 461 -70.84 -9.81 -31.23
C PRO A 461 -70.38 -10.06 -32.66
N ALA A 462 -70.81 -9.21 -33.61
CA ALA A 462 -70.39 -9.29 -35.01
C ALA A 462 -68.88 -9.07 -35.23
N LEU A 463 -68.15 -8.46 -34.29
CA LEU A 463 -66.70 -8.23 -34.41
C LEU A 463 -65.84 -9.45 -34.03
N LEU A 464 -66.43 -10.46 -33.36
CA LEU A 464 -65.80 -11.74 -32.99
C LEU A 464 -66.34 -12.91 -33.83
N ALA A 465 -66.95 -12.63 -34.98
CA ALA A 465 -67.37 -13.65 -35.93
C ALA A 465 -66.16 -14.29 -36.61
N THR A 466 -66.19 -15.60 -36.83
CA THR A 466 -65.13 -16.29 -37.58
C THR A 466 -65.14 -15.85 -39.04
N THR A 467 -64.05 -16.12 -39.77
CA THR A 467 -63.93 -15.76 -41.19
C THR A 467 -65.07 -16.36 -42.01
N ASP A 468 -65.43 -17.61 -41.76
CA ASP A 468 -66.50 -18.32 -42.46
C ASP A 468 -67.89 -17.77 -42.12
N GLU A 469 -68.14 -17.42 -40.86
CA GLU A 469 -69.40 -16.80 -40.44
C GLU A 469 -69.56 -15.39 -40.98
N ARG A 470 -68.48 -14.62 -41.08
CA ARG A 470 -68.48 -13.29 -41.71
C ARG A 470 -68.76 -13.39 -43.20
N LEU A 471 -68.14 -14.35 -43.90
CA LEU A 471 -68.41 -14.63 -45.31
C LEU A 471 -69.84 -15.12 -45.53
N ALA A 472 -70.36 -15.97 -44.64
CA ALA A 472 -71.74 -16.43 -44.68
C ALA A 472 -72.73 -15.27 -44.47
N LEU A 473 -72.49 -14.39 -43.49
CA LEU A 473 -73.30 -13.19 -43.26
C LEU A 473 -73.25 -12.23 -44.45
N GLU A 474 -72.10 -12.06 -45.09
CA GLU A 474 -71.96 -11.19 -46.25
C GLU A 474 -72.67 -11.76 -47.49
N ARG A 475 -72.55 -13.07 -47.73
CA ARG A 475 -73.31 -13.78 -48.77
C ARG A 475 -74.81 -13.68 -48.52
N LEU A 476 -75.26 -13.89 -47.29
CA LEU A 476 -76.68 -13.75 -46.92
C LEU A 476 -77.19 -12.32 -47.14
N ARG A 477 -76.41 -11.29 -46.79
CA ARG A 477 -76.76 -9.88 -47.08
C ARG A 477 -76.80 -9.58 -48.58
N GLN A 478 -75.91 -10.16 -49.38
CA GLN A 478 -75.93 -10.01 -50.84
C GLN A 478 -77.18 -10.67 -51.43
N ILE A 479 -77.52 -11.88 -50.97
CA ILE A 479 -78.73 -12.60 -51.38
C ILE A 479 -79.99 -11.80 -50.97
N GLU A 480 -80.05 -11.28 -49.75
CA GLU A 480 -81.13 -10.42 -49.27
C GLU A 480 -81.31 -9.16 -50.13
N LYS A 481 -80.21 -8.48 -50.49
CA LYS A 481 -80.25 -7.32 -51.41
C LYS A 481 -80.77 -7.69 -52.79
N THR A 482 -80.36 -8.83 -53.35
CA THR A 482 -80.84 -9.27 -54.67
C THR A 482 -82.32 -9.66 -54.64
N LEU A 483 -82.80 -10.25 -53.54
CA LEU A 483 -84.20 -10.62 -53.34
C LEU A 483 -85.10 -9.38 -53.15
N GLY A 484 -84.63 -8.33 -52.47
CA GLY A 484 -85.37 -7.08 -52.26
C GLY A 484 -85.67 -6.25 -53.52
N HIS A 485 -84.92 -6.48 -54.62
CA HIS A 485 -85.16 -5.81 -55.92
C HIS A 485 -86.13 -6.59 -56.83
N SER A 486 -86.55 -7.80 -56.45
CA SER A 486 -87.41 -8.66 -57.27
C SER A 486 -88.89 -8.54 -56.85
N ARG A 487 -89.75 -7.98 -57.71
CA ARG A 487 -91.17 -7.67 -57.43
C ARG A 487 -92.15 -8.85 -57.63
N GLY A 488 -91.73 -10.10 -57.45
CA GLY A 488 -92.58 -11.29 -57.63
C GLY A 488 -92.30 -12.40 -56.61
N GLY A 489 -93.36 -13.09 -56.18
CA GLY A 489 -93.46 -13.99 -55.01
C GLY A 489 -92.25 -14.84 -54.61
N ASN A 490 -91.35 -14.23 -53.82
CA ASN A 490 -90.20 -14.89 -53.19
C ASN A 490 -90.30 -14.89 -51.64
N GLY A 491 -91.52 -14.96 -51.09
CA GLY A 491 -91.73 -14.90 -49.63
C GLY A 491 -91.05 -16.05 -48.86
N ALA A 492 -91.04 -17.26 -49.43
CA ALA A 492 -90.42 -18.43 -48.80
C ALA A 492 -88.89 -18.34 -48.74
N LEU A 493 -88.24 -17.88 -49.82
CA LEU A 493 -86.78 -17.68 -49.87
C LEU A 493 -86.33 -16.54 -48.95
N CYS A 494 -87.11 -15.46 -48.86
CA CYS A 494 -86.84 -14.38 -47.89
C CYS A 494 -86.93 -14.88 -46.44
N ALA A 495 -87.94 -15.71 -46.13
CA ALA A 495 -88.08 -16.30 -44.81
C ALA A 495 -86.93 -17.27 -44.47
N GLU A 496 -86.43 -18.01 -45.45
CA GLU A 496 -85.28 -18.90 -45.28
C GLU A 496 -83.97 -18.15 -45.03
N VAL A 497 -83.70 -17.06 -45.78
CA VAL A 497 -82.54 -16.19 -45.57
C VAL A 497 -82.61 -15.53 -44.19
N GLN A 498 -83.77 -15.02 -43.78
CA GLN A 498 -83.99 -14.46 -42.44
C GLN A 498 -83.79 -15.51 -41.34
N ARG A 499 -84.24 -16.75 -41.55
CA ARG A 499 -84.00 -17.86 -40.60
C ARG A 499 -82.51 -18.16 -40.48
N LEU A 500 -81.77 -18.27 -41.58
CA LEU A 500 -80.33 -18.52 -41.58
C LEU A 500 -79.54 -17.39 -40.92
N GLN A 501 -79.91 -16.13 -41.20
CA GLN A 501 -79.35 -14.96 -40.55
C GLN A 501 -79.67 -14.93 -39.05
N GLY A 502 -80.90 -15.31 -38.66
CA GLY A 502 -81.33 -15.44 -37.27
C GLY A 502 -80.54 -16.50 -36.52
N VAL A 503 -80.31 -17.68 -37.12
CA VAL A 503 -79.48 -18.75 -36.54
C VAL A 503 -78.03 -18.28 -36.34
N LEU A 504 -77.44 -17.62 -37.33
CA LEU A 504 -76.08 -17.07 -37.22
C LEU A 504 -75.99 -15.96 -36.17
N THR A 505 -76.98 -15.08 -36.12
CA THR A 505 -77.03 -14.01 -35.11
C THR A 505 -77.20 -14.60 -33.72
N TRP A 506 -78.11 -15.56 -33.54
CA TRP A 506 -78.30 -16.27 -32.27
C TRP A 506 -77.00 -16.93 -31.81
N ARG A 507 -76.33 -17.67 -32.69
CA ARG A 507 -75.04 -18.31 -32.40
C ARG A 507 -73.98 -17.29 -31.96
N LEU A 508 -73.86 -16.17 -32.68
CA LEU A 508 -72.90 -15.11 -32.35
C LEU A 508 -73.16 -14.48 -30.98
N TYR A 509 -74.42 -14.34 -30.56
CA TYR A 509 -74.77 -13.79 -29.25
C TYR A 509 -74.63 -14.83 -28.13
N THR A 510 -75.00 -16.09 -28.38
CA THR A 510 -74.90 -17.18 -27.38
C THR A 510 -73.45 -17.55 -27.07
N GLU A 511 -72.60 -17.64 -28.09
CA GLU A 511 -71.17 -17.97 -27.95
C GLU A 511 -70.31 -16.72 -27.64
N TYR A 512 -70.89 -15.52 -27.56
CA TYR A 512 -70.15 -14.26 -27.38
C TYR A 512 -69.22 -14.23 -26.16
N PRO A 513 -69.65 -14.64 -24.94
CA PRO A 513 -68.78 -14.60 -23.76
C PRO A 513 -67.58 -15.54 -23.89
N GLU A 514 -67.79 -16.75 -24.43
CA GLU A 514 -66.74 -17.74 -24.65
C GLU A 514 -65.72 -17.26 -25.68
N ARG A 515 -66.19 -16.72 -26.81
CA ARG A 515 -65.34 -16.14 -27.86
C ARG A 515 -64.56 -14.92 -27.37
N LEU A 516 -65.16 -14.11 -26.49
CA LEU A 516 -64.49 -12.97 -25.88
C LEU A 516 -63.36 -13.44 -24.95
N THR A 517 -63.59 -14.49 -24.15
CA THR A 517 -62.53 -15.11 -23.32
C THR A 517 -61.40 -15.65 -24.18
N GLN A 518 -61.69 -16.43 -25.22
CA GLN A 518 -60.70 -16.95 -26.16
C GLN A 518 -59.90 -15.83 -26.84
N ALA A 519 -60.56 -14.73 -27.22
CA ALA A 519 -59.88 -13.57 -27.81
C ALA A 519 -58.92 -12.88 -26.83
N HIS A 520 -59.25 -12.84 -25.52
CA HIS A 520 -58.34 -12.34 -24.49
C HIS A 520 -57.19 -13.30 -24.21
N GLU A 521 -57.43 -14.61 -24.23
CA GLU A 521 -56.38 -15.64 -24.10
C GLU A 521 -55.37 -15.52 -25.25
N HIS A 522 -55.83 -15.44 -26.51
CA HIS A 522 -54.96 -15.24 -27.67
C HIS A 522 -54.24 -13.89 -27.65
N LEU A 523 -54.87 -12.82 -27.16
CA LEU A 523 -54.19 -11.54 -26.96
C LEU A 523 -53.10 -11.65 -25.89
N HIS A 524 -53.32 -12.44 -24.84
CA HIS A 524 -52.33 -12.69 -23.81
C HIS A 524 -51.13 -13.48 -24.35
N GLU A 525 -51.36 -14.56 -25.10
CA GLU A 525 -50.32 -15.32 -25.83
C GLU A 525 -49.52 -14.40 -26.75
N LEU A 526 -50.20 -13.61 -27.60
CA LEU A 526 -49.56 -12.64 -28.48
C LEU A 526 -48.75 -11.58 -27.70
N SER A 527 -49.21 -11.19 -26.51
CA SER A 527 -48.49 -10.24 -25.66
C SER A 527 -47.21 -10.84 -25.06
N GLN A 528 -47.20 -12.14 -24.77
CA GLN A 528 -46.00 -12.86 -24.35
C GLN A 528 -44.99 -12.95 -25.50
N ASP A 529 -45.46 -13.29 -26.72
CA ASP A 529 -44.61 -13.33 -27.92
C ASP A 529 -43.99 -11.96 -28.23
N VAL A 530 -44.79 -10.88 -28.14
CA VAL A 530 -44.29 -9.51 -28.33
C VAL A 530 -43.26 -9.12 -27.26
N ARG A 531 -43.43 -9.59 -26.02
CA ARG A 531 -42.44 -9.34 -24.96
C ARG A 531 -41.11 -10.04 -25.26
N MET A 532 -41.14 -11.32 -25.63
CA MET A 532 -39.94 -12.06 -26.04
C MET A 532 -39.24 -11.40 -27.22
N LEU A 533 -40.01 -10.94 -28.21
CA LEU A 533 -39.49 -10.18 -29.35
C LEU A 533 -38.80 -8.88 -28.91
N GLN A 534 -39.41 -8.11 -27.99
CA GLN A 534 -38.83 -6.87 -27.45
C GLN A 534 -37.55 -7.11 -26.65
N GLU A 535 -37.50 -8.19 -25.86
CA GLU A 535 -36.30 -8.58 -25.11
C GLU A 535 -35.15 -8.93 -26.06
N GLN A 536 -35.41 -9.76 -27.07
CA GLN A 536 -34.42 -10.12 -28.10
C GLN A 536 -33.96 -8.90 -28.91
N TYR A 537 -34.89 -8.01 -29.28
CA TYR A 537 -34.58 -6.76 -29.96
C TYR A 537 -33.63 -5.89 -29.12
N THR A 538 -33.95 -5.70 -27.85
CA THR A 538 -33.15 -4.87 -26.94
C THR A 538 -31.76 -5.49 -26.72
N ALA A 539 -31.69 -6.82 -26.55
CA ALA A 539 -30.44 -7.55 -26.45
C ALA A 539 -29.58 -7.38 -27.71
N PHE A 540 -30.19 -7.47 -28.90
CA PHE A 540 -29.49 -7.25 -30.16
C PHE A 540 -28.98 -5.81 -30.31
N VAL A 541 -29.79 -4.80 -30.01
CA VAL A 541 -29.38 -3.39 -30.08
C VAL A 541 -28.20 -3.14 -29.15
N ARG A 542 -28.23 -3.68 -27.92
CA ARG A 542 -27.10 -3.61 -26.98
C ARG A 542 -25.85 -4.29 -27.53
N ALA A 543 -25.98 -5.49 -28.08
CA ALA A 543 -24.86 -6.23 -28.67
C ALA A 543 -24.25 -5.48 -29.87
N ARG A 544 -25.09 -4.88 -30.72
CA ARG A 544 -24.67 -4.03 -31.85
C ARG A 544 -23.92 -2.79 -31.37
N GLN A 545 -24.46 -2.07 -30.39
CA GLN A 545 -23.80 -0.91 -29.79
C GLN A 545 -22.45 -1.31 -29.18
N ALA A 546 -22.42 -2.38 -28.39
CA ALA A 546 -21.19 -2.92 -27.80
C ALA A 546 -20.15 -3.27 -28.87
N ALA A 547 -20.55 -3.88 -29.99
CA ALA A 547 -19.64 -4.21 -31.09
C ALA A 547 -18.99 -2.97 -31.71
N VAL A 548 -19.73 -1.88 -31.92
CA VAL A 548 -19.18 -0.61 -32.45
C VAL A 548 -18.29 0.08 -31.42
N HIS A 549 -18.77 0.21 -30.17
CA HIS A 549 -18.00 0.79 -29.06
C HIS A 549 -16.79 -0.05 -28.65
N SER A 550 -16.63 -1.25 -29.21
CA SER A 550 -15.49 -2.13 -28.92
C SER A 550 -14.19 -1.73 -29.63
N TYR A 551 -14.26 -0.90 -30.69
CA TYR A 551 -13.08 -0.47 -31.47
C TYR A 551 -13.13 1.00 -31.95
N ALA A 552 -14.29 1.67 -31.85
CA ALA A 552 -14.43 3.07 -32.25
C ALA A 552 -14.19 4.02 -31.07
N GLY A 553 -13.42 5.09 -31.29
CA GLY A 553 -13.23 6.18 -30.31
C GLY A 553 -12.01 6.08 -29.40
N TYR A 554 -11.27 4.96 -29.41
CA TYR A 554 -10.07 4.80 -28.58
C TYR A 554 -8.77 5.27 -29.24
N ASP A 555 -8.72 5.47 -30.56
CA ASP A 555 -7.49 5.82 -31.29
C ASP A 555 -6.80 7.07 -30.70
N GLN A 556 -7.58 8.14 -30.47
CA GLN A 556 -7.07 9.37 -29.86
C GLN A 556 -6.68 9.19 -28.39
N SER A 557 -7.44 8.39 -27.64
CA SER A 557 -7.19 8.13 -26.23
C SER A 557 -5.90 7.34 -26.03
N ILE A 558 -5.69 6.28 -26.82
CA ILE A 558 -4.47 5.46 -26.79
C ILE A 558 -3.27 6.31 -27.21
N SER A 559 -3.38 7.09 -28.28
CA SER A 559 -2.30 7.99 -28.70
C SER A 559 -1.90 8.98 -27.59
N ARG A 560 -2.88 9.63 -26.94
CA ARG A 560 -2.61 10.53 -25.81
C ARG A 560 -1.99 9.80 -24.62
N LEU A 561 -2.44 8.59 -24.30
CA LEU A 561 -1.87 7.78 -23.23
C LEU A 561 -0.44 7.36 -23.55
N ARG A 562 -0.15 6.95 -24.79
CA ARG A 562 1.21 6.58 -25.23
C ARG A 562 2.17 7.75 -25.06
N THR A 563 1.80 8.96 -25.47
CA THR A 563 2.62 10.17 -25.25
C THR A 563 2.84 10.41 -23.75
N ARG A 564 1.77 10.41 -22.95
CA ARG A 564 1.87 10.63 -21.49
C ARG A 564 2.75 9.60 -20.78
N VAL A 565 2.65 8.32 -21.16
CA VAL A 565 3.49 7.24 -20.61
C VAL A 565 4.95 7.42 -21.06
N GLY A 566 5.18 7.83 -22.31
CA GLY A 566 6.52 8.19 -22.80
C GLY A 566 7.16 9.32 -21.99
N ASP A 567 6.45 10.43 -21.82
CA ASP A 567 6.94 11.59 -21.05
C ASP A 567 7.18 11.23 -19.58
N ALA A 568 6.27 10.45 -18.98
CA ALA A 568 6.42 9.97 -17.60
C ALA A 568 7.63 9.05 -17.45
N ARG A 569 7.89 8.18 -18.42
CA ARG A 569 9.06 7.29 -18.44
C ARG A 569 10.35 8.07 -18.50
N GLU A 570 10.48 9.04 -19.40
CA GLU A 570 11.69 9.87 -19.51
C GLU A 570 11.96 10.63 -18.19
N ARG A 571 10.90 11.15 -17.57
CA ARG A 571 10.99 11.80 -16.27
C ARG A 571 11.44 10.84 -15.16
N VAL A 572 10.88 9.63 -15.11
CA VAL A 572 11.28 8.60 -14.14
C VAL A 572 12.73 8.19 -14.37
N ASP A 573 13.15 7.93 -15.61
CA ASP A 573 14.53 7.56 -15.95
C ASP A 573 15.52 8.64 -15.48
N THR A 574 15.19 9.93 -15.67
CA THR A 574 16.01 11.06 -15.22
C THR A 574 16.09 11.15 -13.69
N LEU A 575 14.95 11.02 -13.00
CA LEU A 575 14.90 11.07 -11.53
C LEU A 575 15.61 9.88 -10.90
N LEU A 576 15.48 8.71 -11.51
CA LEU A 576 16.11 7.47 -11.06
C LEU A 576 17.63 7.55 -11.16
N ALA A 577 18.16 8.08 -12.27
CA ALA A 577 19.60 8.32 -12.40
C ALA A 577 20.12 9.30 -11.33
N ARG A 578 19.39 10.40 -11.09
CA ARG A 578 19.75 11.38 -10.06
C ARG A 578 19.72 10.78 -8.65
N GLN A 579 18.67 10.04 -8.34
CA GLN A 579 18.50 9.40 -7.04
C GLN A 579 19.56 8.31 -6.81
N GLY A 580 19.86 7.52 -7.84
CA GLY A 580 20.92 6.52 -7.84
C GLY A 580 22.27 7.14 -7.49
N HIS A 581 22.63 8.25 -8.15
CA HIS A 581 23.88 8.97 -7.86
C HIS A 581 23.96 9.50 -6.42
N ILE A 582 22.85 9.96 -5.84
CA ILE A 582 22.83 10.40 -4.43
C ILE A 582 23.12 9.22 -3.50
N ILE A 583 22.46 8.08 -3.72
CA ILE A 583 22.66 6.87 -2.91
C ILE A 583 24.11 6.38 -3.02
N GLU A 584 24.67 6.32 -4.24
CA GLU A 584 26.06 5.94 -4.47
C GLU A 584 27.05 6.89 -3.81
N ALA A 585 26.82 8.21 -3.90
CA ALA A 585 27.69 9.22 -3.30
C ALA A 585 27.72 9.11 -1.78
N VAL A 586 26.56 8.96 -1.15
CA VAL A 586 26.45 8.80 0.32
C VAL A 586 27.11 7.48 0.76
N ALA A 587 26.91 6.39 0.03
CA ALA A 587 27.55 5.12 0.33
C ALA A 587 29.09 5.20 0.20
N ILE A 588 29.61 5.88 -0.83
CA ILE A 588 31.04 6.09 -1.02
C ILE A 588 31.63 6.96 0.10
N ASP A 589 30.93 7.99 0.54
CA ASP A 589 31.39 8.88 1.61
C ASP A 589 31.50 8.15 2.96
N GLU A 590 30.52 7.31 3.29
CA GLU A 590 30.56 6.45 4.47
C GLU A 590 31.74 5.46 4.40
N LEU A 591 31.93 4.81 3.25
CA LEU A 591 33.08 3.90 3.06
C LEU A 591 34.43 4.61 3.17
N ARG A 592 34.53 5.84 2.67
CA ARG A 592 35.74 6.66 2.81
C ARG A 592 36.02 7.00 4.27
N THR A 593 35.00 7.41 5.02
CA THR A 593 35.14 7.68 6.46
C THR A 593 35.61 6.43 7.22
N ARG A 594 35.08 5.26 6.87
CA ARG A 594 35.52 3.98 7.44
C ARG A 594 36.96 3.63 7.05
N ARG A 595 37.34 3.87 5.79
CA ARG A 595 38.71 3.68 5.30
C ARG A 595 39.70 4.52 6.09
N GLU A 596 39.43 5.81 6.27
CA GLU A 596 40.27 6.73 7.06
C GLU A 596 40.43 6.25 8.51
N ARG A 597 39.35 5.75 9.13
CA ARG A 597 39.41 5.17 10.49
C ARG A 597 40.28 3.91 10.54
N LEU A 598 40.14 3.00 9.57
CA LEU A 598 40.95 1.79 9.48
C LEU A 598 42.43 2.11 9.25
N GLU A 599 42.75 3.11 8.42
CA GLU A 599 44.13 3.60 8.24
C GLU A 599 44.71 4.15 9.54
N ALA A 600 43.93 4.94 10.30
CA ALA A 600 44.35 5.43 11.61
C ALA A 600 44.60 4.29 12.61
N TYR A 601 43.72 3.28 12.63
CA TYR A 601 43.90 2.08 13.45
C TYR A 601 45.13 1.27 13.05
N GLN A 602 45.44 1.19 11.74
CA GLN A 602 46.64 0.53 11.25
C GLN A 602 47.90 1.26 11.71
N VAL A 603 47.93 2.59 11.64
CA VAL A 603 49.05 3.40 12.14
C VAL A 603 49.22 3.20 13.65
N GLN A 604 48.13 3.24 14.41
CA GLN A 604 48.15 3.04 15.86
C GLN A 604 48.66 1.64 16.23
N ALA A 605 48.18 0.59 15.55
CA ALA A 605 48.66 -0.77 15.76
C ALA A 605 50.14 -0.92 15.41
N ARG A 606 50.64 -0.34 14.29
CA ARG A 606 52.07 -0.41 13.93
C ARG A 606 52.95 0.21 15.00
N TYR A 607 52.58 1.38 15.52
CA TYR A 607 53.31 2.02 16.60
C TYR A 607 53.28 1.15 17.87
N ALA A 608 52.11 0.61 18.23
CA ALA A 608 51.94 -0.21 19.43
C ALA A 608 52.66 -1.57 19.36
N VAL A 609 52.79 -2.17 18.16
CA VAL A 609 53.64 -3.35 17.92
C VAL A 609 55.09 -3.03 18.26
N ALA A 610 55.62 -1.93 17.71
CA ALA A 610 57.01 -1.53 17.95
C ALA A 610 57.27 -1.26 19.45
N ASP A 611 56.41 -0.48 20.12
CA ASP A 611 56.52 -0.20 21.56
C ASP A 611 56.44 -1.49 22.40
N SER A 612 55.55 -2.43 22.03
CA SER A 612 55.41 -3.71 22.74
C SER A 612 56.65 -4.59 22.58
N TYR A 613 57.25 -4.66 21.39
CA TYR A 613 58.50 -5.40 21.16
C TYR A 613 59.67 -4.78 21.92
N ASP A 614 59.83 -3.47 21.89
CA ASP A 614 60.89 -2.76 22.62
C ASP A 614 60.79 -2.99 24.13
N ARG A 615 59.57 -2.99 24.68
CA ARG A 615 59.33 -3.26 26.10
C ARG A 615 59.58 -4.72 26.46
N ALA A 616 59.12 -5.66 25.63
CA ALA A 616 59.38 -7.08 25.83
C ALA A 616 60.89 -7.40 25.84
N LEU A 617 61.65 -6.79 24.92
CA LEU A 617 63.10 -6.94 24.83
C LEU A 617 63.81 -6.35 26.06
N LYS A 618 63.38 -5.17 26.54
CA LYS A 618 63.93 -4.56 27.77
C LYS A 618 63.64 -5.38 29.02
N GLU A 619 62.47 -6.00 29.12
CA GLU A 619 62.12 -6.89 30.22
C GLU A 619 62.99 -8.16 30.22
N HIS A 620 63.25 -8.73 29.04
CA HIS A 620 64.15 -9.89 28.89
C HIS A 620 65.62 -9.51 29.16
N ALA A 621 66.04 -8.29 28.82
CA ALA A 621 67.39 -7.80 29.08
C ALA A 621 67.63 -7.39 30.55
N GLY A 622 66.59 -6.94 31.27
CA GLY A 622 66.65 -6.57 32.69
C GLY A 622 66.51 -7.75 33.67
N GLY A 623 66.00 -8.90 33.20
CA GLY A 623 65.88 -10.14 33.98
C GLY A 623 67.14 -11.02 33.99
N GLY A 624 68.20 -10.64 33.28
CA GLY A 624 69.52 -11.24 33.38
C GLY A 624 70.27 -10.68 34.59
N THR A 625 70.11 -11.32 35.75
CA THR A 625 70.86 -11.01 36.98
C THR A 625 72.36 -11.20 36.78
N PRO A 626 73.23 -10.43 37.46
CA PRO A 626 74.54 -10.96 37.82
C PRO A 626 74.42 -12.12 38.83
#